data_AF-A0A7C5RZN1-F1
#
_entry.id   AF-A0A7C5RZN1-F1
#
_cell.length_a   1.000
_cell.length_b   1.000
_cell.length_c   1.000
_cell.angle_alpha   90.00
_cell.angle_beta   90.00
_cell.angle_gamma   90.00
#
_symmetry.space_group_name_H-M   'P 1'
#
loop_
_entity.id
_entity.type
_entity.pdbx_description
1 polymer ?
#
loop_
_entity_poly.entity_id
_entity_poly.type
_entity_poly.pdbx_seq_one_letter_code
_entity_poly.pdbx_strand_id
1 'polypeptide(L)' 'MPAYEFNCKSCGKDFTVFLSIKEFEKNPSIICEYCKSSNVTRKLSGFFAKTSKKS' A
#
# COMPACT_ATOMS: atom_id res chain seq x y z
N MET A 1 -9.00 2.80 9.50
CA MET A 1 -8.49 3.15 8.16
C MET A 1 -7.52 2.06 7.73
N PRO A 2 -7.70 1.45 6.55
CA PRO A 2 -6.75 0.45 6.04
C PRO A 2 -5.40 1.10 5.74
N ALA A 3 -4.34 0.55 6.32
CA ALA A 3 -2.97 0.91 5.99
C ALA A 3 -2.53 0.11 4.76
N TYR A 4 -2.11 0.80 3.70
CA TYR A 4 -1.59 0.16 2.50
C TYR A 4 -0.08 0.36 2.47
N GLU A 5 0.65 -0.73 2.57
CA GLU A 5 2.10 -0.69 2.41
C GLU A 5 2.45 -0.71 0.92
N PHE A 6 3.40 0.12 0.53
CA PHE A 6 3.94 0.21 -0.81
C PHE A 6 5.46 0.10 -0.75
N ASN A 7 6.04 -0.49 -1.79
CA ASN A 7 7.47 -0.59 -1.98
C ASN A 7 7.82 -0.02 -3.35
N CYS A 8 8.73 0.95 -3.38
CA CYS A 8 9.20 1.55 -4.61
C CYS A 8 10.29 0.68 -5.23
N LYS A 9 10.10 0.24 -6.49
CA LYS A 9 11.11 -0.55 -7.21
C LYS A 9 12.28 0.27 -7.71
N SER A 10 12.14 1.60 -7.83
CA SER A 10 13.21 2.47 -8.31
C SER A 10 14.24 2.80 -7.23
N CYS A 11 13.82 3.03 -5.98
CA CYS A 11 14.73 3.34 -4.88
C CYS A 11 14.82 2.26 -3.80
N GLY A 12 13.98 1.21 -3.88
CA GLY A 12 13.94 0.11 -2.92
C GLY A 12 13.32 0.46 -1.56
N LYS A 13 12.82 1.69 -1.37
CA LYS A 13 12.26 2.14 -0.10
C LYS A 13 10.80 1.71 0.07
N ASP A 14 10.46 1.29 1.28
CA ASP A 14 9.09 1.04 1.73
C ASP A 14 8.45 2.33 2.24
N PHE A 15 7.15 2.48 2.02
CA PHE A 15 6.35 3.54 2.61
C PHE A 15 4.92 3.06 2.83
N THR A 16 4.28 3.59 3.87
CA THR A 16 2.91 3.22 4.24
C THR A 16 1.99 4.39 3.94
N VAL A 17 0.95 4.14 3.15
CA VAL A 17 -0.05 5.16 2.82
C VAL A 17 -1.37 4.76 3.47
N PHE A 18 -1.92 5.67 4.27
CA PHE A 18 -3.24 5.55 4.84
C PHE A 18 -4.24 6.10 3.83
N LEU A 19 -4.74 5.23 2.94
CA LEU A 19 -5.75 5.60 1.94
C LEU A 19 -7.13 5.17 2.40
N SER A 20 -8.12 6.01 2.15
CA SER A 20 -9.51 5.55 2.17
C SER A 20 -9.82 4.79 0.88
N ILE A 21 -10.77 3.84 0.90
CA ILE A 21 -11.15 3.04 -0.29
C ILE A 21 -11.48 3.93 -1.49
N LYS A 22 -12.16 5.07 -1.25
CA LYS A 22 -12.46 6.08 -2.26
C LYS A 22 -11.22 6.71 -2.91
N GLU A 23 -10.12 6.86 -2.16
CA GLU A 23 -8.88 7.42 -2.68
C GLU A 23 -8.07 6.39 -3.47
N PHE A 24 -8.16 5.10 -3.09
CA PHE A 24 -7.55 4.01 -3.85
C PHE A 24 -8.20 3.83 -5.22
N GLU A 25 -9.54 3.94 -5.33
CA GLU A 25 -10.24 3.91 -6.62
C GLU A 25 -9.96 5.14 -7.49
N LYS A 26 -9.73 6.30 -6.88
CA LYS A 26 -9.65 7.58 -7.60
C LYS A 26 -8.23 8.00 -7.99
N ASN A 27 -7.20 7.49 -7.31
CA ASN A 27 -5.80 7.86 -7.56
C ASN A 27 -4.99 6.66 -8.11
N PRO A 28 -4.95 6.47 -9.44
CA PRO A 28 -4.12 5.43 -10.05
C PRO A 28 -2.61 5.72 -9.99
N SER A 29 -2.22 6.98 -9.73
CA SER A 29 -0.83 7.43 -9.73
C SER A 29 -0.29 7.57 -8.31
N ILE A 30 -0.06 6.45 -7.64
CA ILE A 30 0.75 6.45 -6.41
C ILE A 30 2.21 6.63 -6.85
N ILE A 31 2.80 7.74 -6.43
CA ILE A 31 4.19 8.09 -6.72
C ILE A 31 5.01 7.98 -5.44
N CYS A 32 6.24 7.50 -5.57
CA CYS A 32 7.16 7.41 -4.44
C CYS A 32 7.57 8.82 -3.98
N GLU A 33 7.42 9.11 -2.70
CA GLU A 33 7.78 10.41 -2.10
C GLU A 33 9.30 10.69 -2.15
N TYR A 34 10.12 9.64 -2.25
CA TYR A 34 11.58 9.74 -2.23
C TYR A 34 12.19 10.01 -3.60
N CYS A 35 11.68 9.36 -4.66
CA CYS A 35 12.28 9.41 -6.00
C CYS A 35 11.31 9.92 -7.08
N LYS A 36 10.06 10.22 -6.72
CA LYS A 36 8.98 10.63 -7.63
C LYS A 36 8.69 9.62 -8.76
N SER A 37 9.18 8.38 -8.62
CA SER A 37 8.90 7.30 -9.56
C SER A 37 7.47 6.81 -9.39
N SER A 38 6.79 6.57 -10.51
CA SER A 38 5.50 5.86 -10.56
C SER A 38 5.67 4.34 -10.44
N ASN A 39 6.91 3.83 -10.40
CA ASN A 39 7.20 2.41 -10.28
C ASN A 39 7.16 1.97 -8.81
N VAL A 40 5.94 1.91 -8.27
CA VAL A 40 5.65 1.45 -6.91
C VAL A 40 4.79 0.19 -6.96
N THR A 41 5.04 -0.72 -6.03
CA THR A 41 4.31 -1.98 -5.92
C THR A 41 3.63 -2.03 -4.56
N ARG A 42 2.36 -2.42 -4.52
CA ARG A 42 1.65 -2.61 -3.27
C ARG A 42 2.22 -3.82 -2.53
N LYS A 43 2.77 -3.58 -1.34
CA LYS A 43 3.13 -4.61 -0.38
C LYS A 43 1.83 -4.94 0.36
N LEU A 44 1.14 -6.00 -0.03
CA LEU A 44 0.03 -6.52 0.78
C LEU A 44 0.62 -7.14 2.04
N SER A 45 0.86 -6.32 3.05
CA SER A 45 1.10 -6.79 4.40
C SER A 45 -0.16 -7.49 4.86
N GLY A 46 -0.06 -8.81 4.98
CA GLY A 46 -1.18 -9.73 5.12
C GLY A 46 -1.90 -9.61 6.45
N PHE A 47 -2.59 -8.50 6.69
CA PHE A 47 -3.79 -8.52 7.51
C PHE A 47 -4.91 -9.23 6.73
N PHE A 48 -4.68 -10.50 6.42
CA PHE A 48 -5.75 -11.47 6.46
C PHE A 48 -6.25 -11.37 7.89
N ALA A 49 -7.45 -10.84 8.08
CA ALA A 49 -8.13 -10.95 9.35
C ALA A 49 -7.94 -12.40 9.78
N LYS A 50 -7.19 -12.62 10.87
CA LYS A 50 -7.16 -13.92 11.52
C LYS A 50 -8.61 -14.14 11.92
N THR A 51 -9.38 -14.79 11.05
CA THR A 51 -10.61 -15.42 11.43
C THR A 51 -10.14 -16.49 12.40
N SER A 52 -10.05 -16.11 13.66
CA SER A 52 -9.91 -17.07 14.74
C SER A 52 -11.01 -18.08 14.47
N LYS A 53 -10.59 -19.32 14.13
CA LYS A 53 -11.48 -20.46 13.97
C LYS A 53 -12.47 -20.40 15.13
N LYS A 54 -13.74 -20.11 14.85
CA LYS A 54 -14.79 -20.34 15.82
C LYS A 54 -14.97 -21.85 15.84
N SER A 55 -14.55 -22.44 16.96
CA SER A 55 -14.64 -23.87 17.29
C SER A 55 -16.02 -24.44 17.08
#